data_AF-A0A6G0XU79-F1
#
_entry.id   AF-A0A6G0XU79-F1
#
_cell.length_a   1.000
_cell.length_b   1.000
_cell.length_c   1.000
_cell.angle_alpha   90.00
_cell.angle_beta   90.00
_cell.angle_gamma   90.00
#
_symmetry.space_group_name_H-M   'P 1'
#
loop_
_entity.id
_entity.type
_entity.pdbx_description
1 polymer ?
#
loop_
_entity_poly.entity_id
_entity_poly.type
_entity_poly.pdbx_seq_one_letter_code
_entity_poly.pdbx_strand_id
1 'polypeptide(L)'
;MLQVLLLPDMSRESSVCLEIKPKAGVLPGARNVHQIKKSVCRFCMHQRLKHAEGKVSDLSQYCPLALFSKDKRRVSHAIQSLHRTPQNNFRVLSHLPPTASHLEVLPQLLHSLSSVLEDLKAMHAKDHLDIEGVWALSQLIDLMPDTINNATNLGTWLASLSANLRCEINSAMDHAVLAGLTKSPWTNLTIDEFRALYNLILEEFHVATTYKDCSLLITICHGAAEETKWTPFEHTIEYANERYRCVVAIVDIDIKTHKQIESYYKLDQAILTHARDLAWQPCQDRGINR
;
A
#
# COMPACT_ATOMS: atom_id res chain seq x y z
N MET A 1 -8.47 -6.16 -27.58
CA MET A 1 -7.94 -7.54 -27.44
C MET A 1 -7.88 -7.81 -25.95
N LEU A 2 -8.76 -8.66 -25.41
CA LEU A 2 -8.78 -8.98 -23.97
C LEU A 2 -7.63 -9.96 -23.72
N GLN A 3 -6.54 -9.50 -23.10
CA GLN A 3 -5.47 -10.40 -22.67
C GLN A 3 -5.89 -11.00 -21.32
N VAL A 4 -6.11 -12.31 -21.31
CA VAL A 4 -6.38 -13.06 -20.07
C VAL A 4 -5.05 -13.59 -19.56
N LEU A 5 -4.65 -13.15 -18.37
CA LEU A 5 -3.54 -13.77 -17.65
C LEU A 5 -4.06 -15.05 -16.99
N LEU A 6 -3.66 -16.21 -17.50
CA LEU A 6 -3.92 -17.49 -16.85
C LEU A 6 -2.94 -17.63 -15.68
N LEU A 7 -3.48 -17.63 -14.47
CA LEU A 7 -2.71 -18.01 -13.28
C LEU A 7 -2.43 -19.52 -13.32
N PRO A 8 -1.40 -20.01 -12.62
CA PRO A 8 -1.21 -21.45 -12.43
C PRO A 8 -2.51 -22.09 -11.93
N ASP A 9 -2.73 -23.38 -12.21
CA ASP A 9 -3.89 -24.08 -11.63
C ASP A 9 -3.79 -24.05 -10.10
N MET A 10 -4.57 -23.16 -9.51
CA MET A 10 -4.63 -22.89 -8.08
C MET A 10 -5.70 -23.76 -7.41
N SER A 11 -6.43 -24.61 -8.14
CA SER A 11 -7.56 -25.38 -7.60
C SER A 11 -7.32 -26.88 -7.65
N ARG A 12 -7.21 -27.51 -6.48
CA ARG A 12 -7.34 -28.97 -6.31
C ARG A 12 -8.64 -29.27 -5.54
N GLU A 13 -9.21 -30.46 -5.70
CA GLU A 13 -10.52 -30.83 -5.11
C GLU A 13 -10.63 -30.62 -3.59
N SER A 14 -9.51 -30.63 -2.86
CA SER A 14 -9.42 -30.38 -1.41
C SER A 14 -8.76 -29.04 -1.03
N SER A 15 -8.59 -28.12 -1.98
CA SER A 15 -7.88 -26.86 -1.76
C SER A 15 -8.79 -25.72 -1.27
N VAL A 16 -8.23 -24.86 -0.42
CA VAL A 16 -8.83 -23.59 -0.04
C VAL A 16 -8.10 -22.45 -0.75
N CYS A 17 -8.84 -21.62 -1.49
CA CYS A 17 -8.31 -20.48 -2.20
C CYS A 17 -8.79 -19.19 -1.54
N LEU A 18 -7.86 -18.31 -1.18
CA LEU A 18 -8.10 -17.07 -0.45
C LEU A 18 -7.54 -15.89 -1.25
N GLU A 19 -8.28 -14.78 -1.26
CA GLU A 19 -7.80 -13.48 -1.74
C GLU A 19 -7.60 -12.55 -0.54
N ILE A 20 -6.41 -11.98 -0.38
CA ILE A 20 -6.11 -10.96 0.63
C ILE A 20 -5.72 -9.66 -0.07
N LYS A 21 -6.40 -8.55 0.23
CA LYS A 21 -5.94 -7.20 -0.15
C LYS A 21 -5.18 -6.57 1.02
N PRO A 22 -3.83 -6.61 1.03
CA PRO A 22 -3.04 -6.29 2.21
C PRO A 22 -2.98 -4.79 2.52
N LYS A 23 -3.31 -3.94 1.54
CA LYS A 23 -3.22 -2.47 1.65
C LYS A 23 -1.79 -2.00 1.99
N ALA A 24 -1.63 -0.72 2.34
CA ALA A 24 -0.32 -0.11 2.55
C ALA A 24 0.38 -0.64 3.82
N GLY A 25 1.49 -1.35 3.64
CA GLY A 25 2.31 -1.96 4.70
C GLY A 25 3.35 -1.03 5.34
N VAL A 26 3.41 0.23 4.92
CA VAL A 26 4.33 1.25 5.42
C VAL A 26 3.59 2.53 5.78
N LEU A 27 4.14 3.29 6.72
CA LEU A 27 3.72 4.67 6.98
C LEU A 27 4.43 5.61 5.99
N PRO A 28 3.87 6.79 5.67
CA PRO A 28 4.54 7.76 4.82
C PRO A 28 5.94 8.13 5.32
N GLY A 29 6.92 8.15 4.41
CA GLY A 29 8.30 8.56 4.72
C GLY A 29 8.48 10.09 4.76
N ALA A 30 7.58 10.83 4.12
CA ALA A 30 7.60 12.28 4.05
C ALA A 30 7.55 12.94 5.43
N ARG A 31 8.50 13.86 5.69
CA ARG A 31 8.69 14.45 7.02
C ARG A 31 7.54 15.36 7.46
N ASN A 32 6.92 16.04 6.51
CA ASN A 32 5.97 17.13 6.77
C ASN A 32 4.52 16.75 6.43
N VAL A 33 4.20 15.44 6.47
CA VAL A 33 2.81 14.98 6.47
C VAL A 33 2.13 15.27 7.80
N HIS A 34 0.80 15.28 7.79
CA HIS A 34 0.01 15.39 9.01
C HIS A 34 0.48 14.40 10.10
N GLN A 35 0.66 14.90 11.33
CA GLN A 35 1.34 14.16 12.42
C GLN A 35 0.73 12.78 12.71
N ILE A 36 -0.59 12.62 12.58
CA ILE A 36 -1.27 11.33 12.76
C ILE A 36 -0.79 10.25 11.77
N LYS A 37 -0.46 10.62 10.52
CA LYS A 37 0.02 9.70 9.48
C LYS A 37 1.37 9.08 9.84
N LYS A 38 2.11 9.66 10.78
CA LYS A 38 3.39 9.12 11.27
C LYS A 38 3.24 7.99 12.30
N SER A 39 2.03 7.72 12.78
CA SER A 39 1.80 6.69 13.81
C SER A 39 0.59 5.78 13.53
N VAL A 40 -0.35 6.23 12.70
CA VAL A 40 -1.56 5.49 12.33
C VAL A 40 -1.59 5.28 10.82
N CYS A 41 -1.77 4.04 10.39
CA CYS A 41 -1.82 3.72 8.97
C CYS A 41 -3.10 4.24 8.31
N ARG A 42 -3.01 4.52 6.99
CA ARG A 42 -4.13 4.99 6.18
C ARG A 42 -5.37 4.09 6.29
N PHE A 43 -5.19 2.77 6.32
CA PHE A 43 -6.32 1.83 6.42
C PHE A 43 -7.11 2.04 7.71
N CYS A 44 -6.42 2.09 8.87
CA CYS A 44 -7.08 2.27 10.16
C CYS A 44 -7.81 3.62 10.26
N MET A 45 -7.24 4.70 9.70
CA MET A 45 -7.93 6.00 9.63
C MET A 45 -9.16 5.94 8.72
N HIS A 46 -9.00 5.38 7.52
CA HIS A 46 -10.09 5.29 6.55
C HIS A 46 -11.23 4.36 7.00
N GLN A 47 -10.96 3.33 7.80
CA GLN A 47 -12.01 2.49 8.40
C GLN A 47 -12.99 3.31 9.25
N ARG A 48 -12.52 4.30 10.01
CA ARG A 48 -13.39 5.17 10.81
C ARG A 48 -14.32 6.00 9.93
N LEU A 49 -13.77 6.62 8.89
CA LEU A 49 -14.55 7.39 7.93
C LEU A 49 -15.59 6.51 7.23
N LYS A 50 -15.20 5.33 6.72
CA LYS A 50 -16.14 4.40 6.07
C LYS A 50 -17.29 3.99 6.97
N HIS A 51 -17.01 3.75 8.25
CA HIS A 51 -18.04 3.40 9.22
C HIS A 51 -18.98 4.59 9.49
N ALA A 52 -18.44 5.79 9.67
CA ALA A 52 -19.25 7.01 9.85
C ALA A 52 -20.14 7.30 8.62
N GLU A 53 -19.67 6.96 7.42
CA GLU A 53 -20.44 7.07 6.17
C GLU A 53 -21.39 5.88 5.90
N GLY A 54 -21.45 4.88 6.80
CA GLY A 54 -22.28 3.69 6.61
C GLY A 54 -21.82 2.74 5.50
N LYS A 55 -20.59 2.92 4.96
CA LYS A 55 -20.00 2.07 3.91
C LYS A 55 -19.55 0.70 4.44
N VAL A 56 -19.40 0.55 5.75
CA VAL A 56 -19.10 -0.72 6.43
C VAL A 56 -19.95 -0.81 7.70
N SER A 57 -20.45 -2.01 8.01
CA SER A 57 -21.25 -2.26 9.22
C SER A 57 -20.40 -2.22 10.48
N ASP A 58 -19.19 -2.77 10.40
CA ASP A 58 -18.31 -2.99 11.53
C ASP A 58 -16.90 -2.48 11.24
N LEU A 59 -16.29 -1.90 12.28
CA LEU A 59 -14.90 -1.47 12.23
C LEU A 59 -13.97 -2.68 12.22
N SER A 60 -13.16 -2.79 11.17
CA SER A 60 -12.14 -3.83 11.11
C SER A 60 -11.01 -3.57 12.12
N GLN A 61 -10.61 -4.61 12.85
CA GLN A 61 -9.40 -4.60 13.67
C GLN A 61 -8.14 -4.90 12.86
N TYR A 62 -8.28 -5.19 11.57
CA TYR A 62 -7.17 -5.43 10.68
C TYR A 62 -6.26 -4.20 10.59
N CYS A 63 -4.96 -4.42 10.69
CA CYS A 63 -3.94 -3.41 10.46
C CYS A 63 -2.91 -3.95 9.45
N PRO A 64 -2.74 -3.30 8.28
CA PRO A 64 -1.70 -3.66 7.33
C PRO A 64 -0.30 -3.71 7.95
N LEU A 65 0.05 -2.76 8.83
CA LEU A 65 1.37 -2.75 9.49
C LEU A 65 1.61 -3.97 10.40
N ALA A 66 0.53 -4.61 10.88
CA ALA A 66 0.64 -5.85 11.64
C ALA A 66 0.87 -7.06 10.71
N LEU A 67 0.19 -7.10 9.56
CA LEU A 67 0.37 -8.13 8.53
C LEU A 67 1.79 -8.11 7.94
N PHE A 68 2.32 -6.92 7.68
CA PHE A 68 3.68 -6.70 7.16
C PHE A 68 4.77 -6.69 8.26
N SER A 69 4.41 -7.01 9.50
CA SER A 69 5.40 -7.08 10.58
C SER A 69 6.13 -8.43 10.59
N LYS A 70 7.33 -8.45 11.17
CA LYS A 70 8.07 -9.69 11.41
C LYS A 70 7.59 -10.45 12.67
N ASP A 71 6.68 -9.87 13.46
CA ASP A 71 6.12 -10.52 14.66
C ASP A 71 4.94 -11.42 14.27
N LYS A 72 5.14 -12.74 14.36
CA LYS A 72 4.13 -13.76 14.03
C LYS A 72 2.81 -13.58 14.77
N ARG A 73 2.81 -13.05 16.01
CA ARG A 73 1.58 -12.80 16.77
C ARG A 73 0.76 -11.67 16.15
N ARG A 74 1.43 -10.60 15.71
CA ARG A 74 0.78 -9.48 15.02
C ARG A 74 0.24 -9.91 13.65
N VAL A 75 0.99 -10.75 12.92
CA VAL A 75 0.52 -11.35 11.66
C VAL A 75 -0.71 -12.22 11.91
N SER A 76 -0.68 -13.11 12.90
CA SER A 76 -1.82 -13.96 13.27
C SER A 76 -3.04 -13.11 13.65
N HIS A 77 -2.87 -12.08 14.48
CA HIS A 77 -3.95 -11.14 14.82
C HIS A 77 -4.54 -10.44 13.57
N ALA A 78 -3.68 -10.06 12.61
CA ALA A 78 -4.13 -9.46 11.36
C ALA A 78 -4.96 -10.42 10.51
N ILE A 79 -4.54 -11.69 10.39
CA ILE A 79 -5.29 -12.75 9.69
C ILE A 79 -6.63 -13.02 10.37
N GLN A 80 -6.65 -13.16 11.71
CA GLN A 80 -7.91 -13.34 12.45
C GLN A 80 -8.85 -12.15 12.28
N SER A 81 -8.32 -10.92 12.24
CA SER A 81 -9.13 -9.72 12.03
C SER A 81 -9.72 -9.64 10.62
N LEU A 82 -8.94 -10.05 9.61
CA LEU A 82 -9.42 -10.21 8.23
C LEU A 82 -10.54 -11.25 8.16
N HIS A 83 -10.36 -12.42 8.79
CA HIS A 83 -11.38 -13.46 8.80
C HIS A 83 -12.68 -13.01 9.50
N ARG A 84 -12.59 -12.30 10.63
CA ARG A 84 -13.76 -11.79 11.38
C ARG A 84 -14.49 -10.65 10.66
N THR A 85 -13.76 -9.77 10.00
CA THR A 85 -14.30 -8.58 9.32
C THR A 85 -13.74 -8.48 7.89
N PRO A 86 -14.15 -9.38 6.98
CA PRO A 86 -13.50 -9.55 5.68
C PRO A 86 -13.59 -8.33 4.78
N GLN A 87 -14.75 -7.65 4.79
CA GLN A 87 -15.06 -6.52 3.90
C GLN A 87 -14.60 -6.83 2.45
N ASN A 88 -13.82 -5.95 1.83
CA ASN A 88 -13.19 -6.22 0.53
C ASN A 88 -11.69 -6.57 0.65
N ASN A 89 -11.24 -6.96 1.84
CA ASN A 89 -9.85 -7.25 2.15
C ASN A 89 -9.55 -8.75 2.28
N PHE A 90 -10.57 -9.58 2.50
CA PHE A 90 -10.44 -11.03 2.59
C PHE A 90 -11.61 -11.70 1.87
N ARG A 91 -11.35 -12.61 0.95
CA ARG A 91 -12.38 -13.39 0.27
C ARG A 91 -11.97 -14.85 0.17
N VAL A 92 -12.95 -15.73 0.30
CA VAL A 92 -12.80 -17.16 0.00
C VAL A 92 -13.26 -17.35 -1.44
N LEU A 93 -12.39 -17.88 -2.30
CA LEU A 93 -12.64 -18.10 -3.71
C LEU A 93 -13.00 -19.57 -4.02
N SER A 94 -12.57 -20.50 -3.16
CA SER A 94 -12.95 -21.91 -3.24
C SER A 94 -14.36 -22.16 -2.71
N HIS A 95 -14.96 -23.27 -3.12
CA HIS A 95 -16.24 -23.73 -2.58
C HIS A 95 -16.17 -24.12 -1.10
N LEU A 96 -14.99 -24.53 -0.63
CA LEU A 96 -14.75 -24.90 0.76
C LEU A 96 -14.29 -23.67 1.57
N PRO A 97 -14.88 -23.41 2.75
CA PRO A 97 -14.39 -22.39 3.66
C PRO A 97 -13.06 -22.80 4.30
N PRO A 98 -12.21 -21.84 4.71
CA PRO A 98 -11.00 -22.16 5.47
C PRO A 98 -11.35 -22.79 6.81
N THR A 99 -10.70 -23.91 7.13
CA THR A 99 -10.71 -24.48 8.48
C THR A 99 -9.80 -23.68 9.42
N ALA A 100 -9.86 -23.97 10.73
CA ALA A 100 -8.96 -23.37 11.71
C ALA A 100 -7.47 -23.61 11.35
N SER A 101 -7.11 -24.82 10.91
CA SER A 101 -5.74 -25.14 10.50
C SER A 101 -5.30 -24.30 9.30
N HIS A 102 -6.17 -24.05 8.33
CA HIS A 102 -5.85 -23.19 7.18
C HIS A 102 -5.53 -21.76 7.63
N LEU A 103 -6.30 -21.20 8.56
CA LEU A 103 -6.05 -19.86 9.09
C LEU A 103 -4.75 -19.80 9.92
N GLU A 104 -4.44 -20.89 10.63
CA GLU A 104 -3.22 -20.99 11.45
C GLU A 104 -1.95 -21.23 10.63
N VAL A 105 -2.05 -21.71 9.39
CA VAL A 105 -0.95 -21.88 8.41
C VAL A 105 -0.56 -20.56 7.73
N LEU A 106 -1.50 -19.62 7.58
CA LEU A 106 -1.26 -18.35 6.90
C LEU A 106 -0.12 -17.51 7.51
N PRO A 107 0.01 -17.37 8.84
CA PRO A 107 1.11 -16.63 9.43
C PRO A 107 2.49 -17.23 9.14
N GLN A 108 2.65 -18.56 9.12
CA GLN A 108 3.93 -19.21 8.80
C GLN A 108 4.21 -19.10 7.30
N LEU A 109 3.19 -19.23 6.45
CA LEU A 109 3.32 -18.97 5.02
C LEU A 109 3.80 -17.55 4.76
N LEU A 110 3.12 -16.53 5.29
CA LEU A 110 3.50 -15.13 5.14
C LEU A 110 4.90 -14.83 5.70
N HIS A 111 5.29 -15.50 6.78
CA HIS A 111 6.66 -15.40 7.30
C HIS A 111 7.69 -16.02 6.36
N SER A 112 7.38 -17.17 5.74
CA SER A 112 8.24 -17.78 4.72
C SER A 112 8.36 -16.91 3.46
N LEU A 113 7.33 -16.11 3.17
CA LEU A 113 7.27 -15.10 2.10
C LEU A 113 7.86 -13.75 2.50
N SER A 114 8.72 -13.69 3.52
CA SER A 114 9.26 -12.42 4.02
C SER A 114 9.93 -11.57 2.92
N SER A 115 10.61 -12.17 1.94
CA SER A 115 11.18 -11.44 0.80
C SER A 115 10.09 -10.76 -0.04
N VAL A 116 9.03 -11.49 -0.40
CA VAL A 116 7.90 -10.96 -1.19
C VAL A 116 7.19 -9.82 -0.45
N LEU A 117 6.99 -9.95 0.86
CA LEU A 117 6.38 -8.88 1.67
C LEU A 117 7.29 -7.65 1.79
N GLU A 118 8.61 -7.82 1.86
CA GLU A 118 9.56 -6.70 1.82
C GLU A 118 9.62 -6.04 0.43
N ASP A 119 9.54 -6.82 -0.66
CA ASP A 119 9.44 -6.28 -2.02
C ASP A 119 8.14 -5.46 -2.20
N LEU A 120 7.02 -5.95 -1.68
CA LEU A 120 5.76 -5.19 -1.66
C LEU A 120 5.88 -3.90 -0.86
N LYS A 121 6.54 -3.92 0.30
CA LYS A 121 6.82 -2.70 1.07
C LYS A 121 7.72 -1.73 0.30
N ALA A 122 8.72 -2.23 -0.43
CA ALA A 122 9.56 -1.41 -1.29
C ALA A 122 8.73 -0.75 -2.40
N MET A 123 7.79 -1.47 -3.01
CA MET A 123 6.85 -0.89 -3.97
C MET A 123 5.94 0.15 -3.32
N HIS A 124 5.45 -0.06 -2.10
CA HIS A 124 4.65 0.93 -1.38
C HIS A 124 5.44 2.20 -1.04
N ALA A 125 6.74 2.06 -0.77
CA ALA A 125 7.66 3.14 -0.40
C ALA A 125 8.05 4.05 -1.58
N LYS A 126 7.72 3.66 -2.83
CA LYS A 126 7.81 4.53 -4.01
C LYS A 126 6.85 5.74 -3.95
N ASP A 127 5.88 5.72 -3.05
CA ASP A 127 5.16 6.93 -2.64
C ASP A 127 6.05 7.76 -1.71
N HIS A 128 7.07 8.39 -2.30
CA HIS A 128 8.11 9.10 -1.57
C HIS A 128 7.56 10.31 -0.81
N LEU A 129 6.70 11.09 -1.47
CA LEU A 129 6.28 12.40 -0.97
C LEU A 129 4.96 12.36 -0.21
N ASP A 130 4.28 11.21 -0.16
CA ASP A 130 2.87 11.12 0.16
C ASP A 130 2.00 11.94 -0.82
N ILE A 131 0.70 11.65 -0.87
CA ILE A 131 -0.23 12.41 -1.71
C ILE A 131 -0.24 13.91 -1.40
N GLU A 132 0.02 14.31 -0.15
CA GLU A 132 0.16 15.73 0.21
C GLU A 132 1.28 16.42 -0.56
N GLY A 133 2.45 15.77 -0.68
CA GLY A 133 3.58 16.32 -1.43
C GLY A 133 3.38 16.23 -2.94
N VAL A 134 2.84 15.12 -3.45
CA VAL A 134 2.54 14.97 -4.88
C VAL A 134 1.52 16.02 -5.35
N TRP A 135 0.50 16.30 -4.54
CA TRP A 135 -0.49 17.35 -4.82
C TRP A 135 0.10 18.76 -4.79
N ALA A 136 0.99 19.07 -3.85
CA ALA A 136 1.69 20.35 -3.83
C ALA A 136 2.48 20.60 -5.12
N LEU A 137 3.16 19.56 -5.62
CA LEU A 137 3.91 19.64 -6.89
C LEU A 137 2.98 19.68 -8.10
N SER A 138 1.83 19.00 -8.08
CA SER A 138 0.87 19.07 -9.20
C SER A 138 0.30 20.48 -9.36
N GLN A 139 -0.02 21.15 -8.25
CA GLN A 139 -0.45 22.56 -8.29
C GLN A 139 0.62 23.48 -8.88
N LEU A 140 1.90 23.17 -8.63
CA LEU A 140 3.00 23.90 -9.23
C LEU A 140 3.02 23.72 -10.75
N ILE A 141 2.85 22.48 -11.23
CA ILE A 141 2.77 22.17 -12.67
C ILE A 141 1.59 22.89 -13.35
N ASP A 142 0.41 22.87 -12.75
CA ASP A 142 -0.79 23.47 -13.33
C ASP A 142 -0.69 25.00 -13.50
N LEU A 143 0.12 25.64 -12.66
CA LEU A 143 0.39 27.08 -12.73
C LEU A 143 1.50 27.43 -13.73
N MET A 144 2.32 26.46 -14.16
CA MET A 144 3.46 26.71 -15.05
C MET A 144 3.01 26.92 -16.51
N PRO A 145 3.47 28.00 -17.18
CA PRO A 145 3.21 28.20 -18.61
C PRO A 145 3.77 27.06 -19.48
N ASP A 146 3.04 26.66 -20.53
CA ASP A 146 3.49 25.65 -21.51
C ASP A 146 4.78 26.04 -22.25
N THR A 147 4.96 27.34 -22.47
CA THR A 147 6.09 27.92 -23.22
C THR A 147 6.86 28.89 -22.32
N ILE A 148 8.06 28.49 -21.89
CA ILE A 148 8.94 29.35 -21.11
C ILE A 148 10.33 29.35 -21.75
N ASN A 149 10.98 30.50 -21.71
CA ASN A 149 12.40 30.64 -22.04
C ASN A 149 13.21 29.74 -21.09
N ASN A 150 13.95 28.76 -21.63
CA ASN A 150 14.74 27.75 -20.89
C ASN A 150 15.73 28.30 -19.84
N ALA A 151 15.91 29.62 -19.76
CA ALA A 151 16.79 30.31 -18.84
C ALA A 151 16.18 30.58 -17.44
N THR A 152 14.89 30.31 -17.22
CA THR A 152 14.24 30.62 -15.93
C THR A 152 14.35 29.42 -14.98
N ASN A 153 15.00 29.62 -13.82
CA ASN A 153 15.11 28.57 -12.80
C ASN A 153 13.86 28.54 -11.89
N LEU A 154 13.59 27.39 -11.28
CA LEU A 154 12.42 27.15 -10.45
C LEU A 154 12.32 28.15 -9.27
N GLY A 155 13.46 28.50 -8.66
CA GLY A 155 13.53 29.42 -7.53
C GLY A 155 12.94 30.81 -7.82
N THR A 156 13.22 31.37 -9.00
CA THR A 156 12.63 32.66 -9.41
C THR A 156 11.12 32.59 -9.53
N TRP A 157 10.59 31.46 -9.97
CA TRP A 157 9.16 31.28 -10.16
C TRP A 157 8.40 31.10 -8.84
N LEU A 158 8.99 30.38 -7.88
CA LEU A 158 8.43 30.22 -6.53
C LEU A 158 8.17 31.55 -5.83
N ALA A 159 8.95 32.60 -6.12
CA ALA A 159 8.78 33.91 -5.51
C ALA A 159 7.39 34.53 -5.82
N SER A 160 6.80 34.18 -6.96
CA SER A 160 5.48 34.67 -7.39
C SER A 160 4.30 34.00 -6.69
N LEU A 161 4.54 32.87 -5.99
CA LEU A 161 3.49 32.08 -5.36
C LEU A 161 3.09 32.61 -3.98
N SER A 162 1.93 32.16 -3.49
CA SER A 162 1.50 32.40 -2.12
C SER A 162 2.47 31.77 -1.11
N ALA A 163 2.56 32.35 0.09
CA ALA A 163 3.46 31.84 1.13
C ALA A 163 3.16 30.40 1.53
N ASN A 164 1.89 30.02 1.58
CA ASN A 164 1.45 28.67 1.95
C ASN A 164 1.88 27.65 0.90
N LEU A 165 1.53 27.87 -0.38
CA LEU A 165 1.87 26.95 -1.46
C LEU A 165 3.40 26.79 -1.59
N ARG A 166 4.14 27.90 -1.50
CA ARG A 166 5.61 27.88 -1.49
C ARG A 166 6.18 27.04 -0.34
N CYS A 167 5.57 27.09 0.85
CA CYS A 167 5.99 26.27 1.98
C CYS A 167 5.75 24.78 1.72
N GLU A 168 4.58 24.41 1.18
CA GLU A 168 4.25 23.04 0.81
C GLU A 168 5.19 22.47 -0.25
N ILE A 169 5.50 23.26 -1.29
CA ILE A 169 6.45 22.88 -2.34
C ILE A 169 7.86 22.71 -1.78
N ASN A 170 8.35 23.67 -0.99
CA ASN A 170 9.68 23.58 -0.38
C ASN A 170 9.80 22.29 0.44
N SER A 171 8.79 22.01 1.24
CA SER A 171 8.69 20.79 2.02
C SER A 171 8.73 19.52 1.16
N ALA A 172 7.94 19.48 0.09
CA ALA A 172 7.90 18.34 -0.83
C ALA A 172 9.25 18.12 -1.53
N MET A 173 9.87 19.20 -2.02
CA MET A 173 11.14 19.17 -2.74
C MET A 173 12.34 18.85 -1.84
N ASP A 174 12.37 19.37 -0.62
CA ASP A 174 13.38 19.01 0.38
C ASP A 174 13.29 17.50 0.70
N HIS A 175 12.08 16.95 0.75
CA HIS A 175 11.92 15.51 0.89
C HIS A 175 12.33 14.73 -0.36
N ALA A 176 12.05 15.24 -1.57
CA ALA A 176 12.53 14.64 -2.82
C ALA A 176 14.06 14.56 -2.87
N VAL A 177 14.77 15.58 -2.37
CA VAL A 177 16.23 15.55 -2.20
C VAL A 177 16.65 14.45 -1.22
N LEU A 178 16.01 14.36 -0.06
CA LEU A 178 16.31 13.34 0.95
C LEU A 178 16.03 11.92 0.46
N ALA A 179 15.01 11.76 -0.39
CA ALA A 179 14.65 10.49 -1.04
C ALA A 179 15.59 10.14 -2.20
N GLY A 180 16.53 11.02 -2.58
CA GLY A 180 17.47 10.80 -3.66
C GLY A 180 16.89 10.97 -5.07
N LEU A 181 15.71 11.58 -5.18
CA LEU A 181 15.03 11.80 -6.47
C LEU A 181 15.62 13.00 -7.23
N THR A 182 16.19 13.96 -6.51
CA THR A 182 16.86 15.13 -7.10
C THR A 182 18.01 15.63 -6.23
N LYS A 183 18.79 16.60 -6.74
CA LYS A 183 19.95 17.19 -6.06
C LYS A 183 19.60 18.55 -5.45
N SER A 184 20.33 18.92 -4.41
CA SER A 184 20.30 20.27 -3.83
C SER A 184 21.34 21.19 -4.51
N PRO A 185 21.06 22.49 -4.71
CA PRO A 185 19.77 23.16 -4.49
C PRO A 185 18.80 22.87 -5.64
N TRP A 186 17.62 22.36 -5.30
CA TRP A 186 16.58 22.02 -6.28
C TRP A 186 15.93 23.28 -6.91
N THR A 187 16.13 24.45 -6.31
CA THR A 187 15.70 25.74 -6.87
C THR A 187 16.39 26.10 -8.18
N ASN A 188 17.53 25.48 -8.48
CA ASN A 188 18.28 25.70 -9.71
C ASN A 188 17.76 24.88 -10.89
N LEU A 189 16.84 23.95 -10.67
CA LEU A 189 16.23 23.18 -11.75
C LEU A 189 15.57 24.13 -12.76
N THR A 190 15.80 23.85 -14.03
CA THR A 190 14.97 24.41 -15.10
C THR A 190 13.55 23.87 -15.00
N ILE A 191 12.60 24.53 -15.66
CA ILE A 191 11.22 24.07 -15.69
C ILE A 191 11.10 22.67 -16.30
N ASP A 192 11.85 22.38 -17.37
CA ASP A 192 11.80 21.07 -18.02
C ASP A 192 12.40 19.96 -17.15
N GLU A 193 13.51 20.24 -16.44
CA GLU A 193 14.05 19.30 -15.45
C GLU A 193 13.06 19.05 -14.31
N PHE A 194 12.35 20.10 -13.86
CA PHE A 194 11.30 19.94 -12.86
C PHE A 194 10.11 19.13 -13.37
N ARG A 195 9.65 19.35 -14.60
CA ARG A 195 8.58 18.57 -15.24
C ARG A 195 8.97 17.09 -15.35
N ALA A 196 10.21 16.82 -15.77
CA ALA A 196 10.73 15.45 -15.84
C ALA A 196 10.77 14.79 -14.47
N LEU A 197 11.24 15.52 -13.44
CA LEU A 197 11.24 15.05 -12.06
C LEU A 197 9.82 14.78 -11.53
N TYR A 198 8.88 15.69 -11.78
CA TYR A 198 7.49 15.51 -11.38
C TYR A 198 6.86 14.29 -12.05
N ASN A 199 7.11 14.07 -13.35
CA ASN A 199 6.61 12.89 -14.05
C ASN A 199 7.18 11.59 -13.44
N LEU A 200 8.47 11.56 -13.11
CA LEU A 200 9.08 10.42 -12.41
C LEU A 200 8.39 10.16 -11.06
N ILE A 201 8.20 11.20 -10.24
CA ILE A 201 7.51 11.10 -8.95
C ILE A 201 6.08 10.58 -9.14
N LEU A 202 5.37 11.07 -10.16
CA LEU A 202 4.00 10.68 -10.46
C LEU A 202 3.91 9.22 -10.90
N GLU A 203 4.83 8.76 -11.75
CA GLU A 203 4.94 7.36 -12.16
C GLU A 203 5.21 6.45 -10.95
N GLU A 204 6.16 6.81 -10.08
CA GLU A 204 6.46 6.06 -8.86
C GLU A 204 5.28 6.05 -7.88
N PHE A 205 4.55 7.15 -7.74
CA PHE A 205 3.31 7.23 -6.99
C PHE A 205 2.23 6.29 -7.56
N HIS A 206 2.08 6.22 -8.88
CA HIS A 206 1.14 5.30 -9.52
C HIS A 206 1.53 3.83 -9.32
N VAL A 207 2.82 3.51 -9.37
CA VAL A 207 3.32 2.17 -9.00
C VAL A 207 2.96 1.86 -7.55
N ALA A 208 3.26 2.78 -6.62
CA ALA A 208 2.96 2.58 -5.20
C ALA A 208 1.47 2.39 -4.94
N THR A 209 0.60 3.21 -5.52
CA THR A 209 -0.86 3.10 -5.37
C THR A 209 -1.42 1.80 -5.95
N THR A 210 -0.81 1.28 -7.02
CA THR A 210 -1.15 -0.02 -7.61
C THR A 210 -0.83 -1.15 -6.64
N TYR A 211 0.39 -1.22 -6.10
CA TYR A 211 0.78 -2.25 -5.13
C TYR A 211 0.11 -2.07 -3.75
N LYS A 212 -0.37 -0.88 -3.40
CA LYS A 212 -1.22 -0.65 -2.22
C LYS A 212 -2.65 -1.19 -2.41
N ASP A 213 -3.06 -1.53 -3.63
CA ASP A 213 -4.40 -2.05 -3.93
C ASP A 213 -4.41 -3.41 -4.65
N CYS A 214 -3.23 -4.02 -4.84
CA CYS A 214 -3.08 -5.37 -5.37
C CYS A 214 -3.64 -6.42 -4.40
N SER A 215 -3.76 -7.66 -4.87
CA SER A 215 -4.29 -8.77 -4.09
C SER A 215 -3.28 -9.92 -4.05
N LEU A 216 -3.19 -10.59 -2.90
CA LEU A 216 -2.49 -11.86 -2.74
C LEU A 216 -3.51 -12.99 -2.88
N LEU A 217 -3.35 -13.81 -3.91
CA LEU A 217 -4.07 -15.07 -4.05
C LEU A 217 -3.26 -16.18 -3.40
N ILE A 218 -3.87 -16.88 -2.45
CA ILE A 218 -3.23 -17.94 -1.68
C ILE A 218 -4.09 -19.19 -1.79
N THR A 219 -3.53 -20.25 -2.35
CA THR A 219 -4.10 -21.59 -2.28
C THR A 219 -3.40 -22.36 -1.17
N ILE A 220 -4.16 -23.10 -0.37
CA ILE A 220 -3.67 -24.02 0.64
C ILE A 220 -4.30 -25.39 0.41
N CYS A 221 -3.48 -26.42 0.30
CA CYS A 221 -3.88 -27.81 0.15
C CYS A 221 -3.31 -28.65 1.28
N HIS A 222 -4.16 -29.44 1.94
CA HIS A 222 -3.73 -30.45 2.91
C HIS A 222 -3.26 -31.73 2.17
N GLY A 223 -2.12 -32.31 2.57
CA GLY A 223 -1.69 -33.62 2.08
C GLY A 223 -0.23 -33.73 1.67
N ALA A 224 0.33 -34.94 1.79
CA ALA A 224 1.70 -35.28 1.42
C ALA A 224 1.93 -35.14 -0.09
N ALA A 225 3.11 -34.64 -0.47
CA ALA A 225 3.51 -34.54 -1.85
C ALA A 225 3.58 -35.95 -2.49
N GLU A 226 2.78 -36.20 -3.52
CA GLU A 226 3.30 -37.03 -4.61
C GLU A 226 4.49 -36.26 -5.22
N GLU A 227 5.57 -36.98 -5.50
CA GLU A 227 6.86 -36.50 -6.03
C GLU A 227 6.77 -35.97 -7.48
N THR A 228 5.75 -35.18 -7.80
CA THR A 228 5.60 -34.56 -9.11
C THR A 228 6.08 -33.12 -9.06
N LYS A 229 7.23 -32.90 -9.71
CA LYS A 229 7.90 -31.64 -10.07
C LYS A 229 7.42 -30.38 -9.34
N TRP A 230 8.22 -29.96 -8.37
CA TRP A 230 8.16 -28.63 -7.76
C TRP A 230 8.13 -27.54 -8.83
N THR A 231 7.06 -26.74 -8.86
CA THR A 231 7.09 -25.46 -9.58
C THR A 231 7.76 -24.41 -8.69
N PRO A 232 8.40 -23.36 -9.24
CA PRO A 232 9.10 -22.33 -8.44
C PRO A 232 8.22 -21.55 -7.46
N PHE A 233 6.90 -21.73 -7.51
CA PHE A 233 5.90 -20.95 -6.78
C PHE A 233 5.18 -21.75 -5.69
N GLU A 234 5.58 -23.01 -5.48
CA GLU A 234 5.04 -23.88 -4.43
C GLU A 234 5.84 -23.76 -3.14
N HIS A 235 5.13 -23.55 -2.03
CA HIS A 235 5.67 -23.48 -0.68
C HIS A 235 5.14 -24.66 0.14
N THR A 236 5.97 -25.25 0.99
CA THR A 236 5.54 -26.28 1.95
C THR A 236 5.61 -25.71 3.36
N ILE A 237 4.49 -25.77 4.07
CA ILE A 237 4.38 -25.31 5.45
C ILE A 237 4.02 -26.51 6.34
N GLU A 238 4.77 -26.67 7.42
CA GLU A 238 4.48 -27.65 8.46
C GLU A 238 3.76 -26.98 9.63
N TYR A 239 2.59 -27.52 10.00
CA TYR A 239 1.80 -27.05 11.14
C TYR A 239 1.11 -28.24 11.81
N ALA A 240 1.21 -28.35 13.13
CA ALA A 240 0.60 -29.43 13.92
C ALA A 240 0.93 -30.87 13.42
N ASN A 241 2.17 -31.11 12.99
CA ASN A 241 2.64 -32.36 12.36
C ASN A 241 1.99 -32.72 11.02
N GLU A 242 1.28 -31.78 10.41
CA GLU A 242 0.72 -31.92 9.07
C GLU A 242 1.47 -31.04 8.08
N ARG A 243 1.45 -31.45 6.80
CA ARG A 243 2.06 -30.71 5.69
C ARG A 243 1.00 -30.08 4.82
N TYR A 244 1.23 -28.81 4.53
CA TYR A 244 0.39 -27.99 3.69
C TYR A 244 1.20 -27.51 2.48
N ARG A 245 0.68 -27.75 1.29
CA ARG A 245 1.20 -27.16 0.05
C ARG A 245 0.48 -25.86 -0.20
N CYS A 246 1.25 -24.79 -0.42
CA CYS A 246 0.73 -23.46 -0.64
C CYS A 246 1.23 -22.90 -1.97
N VAL A 247 0.37 -22.19 -2.68
CA VAL A 247 0.73 -21.43 -3.89
C VAL A 247 0.32 -19.99 -3.67
N VAL A 248 1.21 -19.03 -3.95
CA VAL A 248 0.92 -17.61 -3.79
C VAL A 248 1.17 -16.84 -5.07
N ALA A 249 0.21 -16.00 -5.46
CA ALA A 249 0.31 -15.11 -6.60
C ALA A 249 -0.09 -13.67 -6.22
N ILE A 250 0.53 -12.69 -6.85
CA ILE A 250 0.14 -11.27 -6.75
C ILE A 250 -0.67 -10.92 -8.00
N VAL A 251 -1.87 -10.37 -7.81
CA VAL A 251 -2.79 -9.99 -8.89
C VAL A 251 -3.29 -8.55 -8.72
N ASP A 252 -4.06 -8.06 -9.69
CA ASP A 252 -4.57 -6.68 -9.77
C ASP A 252 -3.47 -5.61 -9.92
N ILE A 253 -2.40 -5.91 -10.67
CA ILE A 253 -1.22 -5.04 -10.85
C ILE A 253 -1.32 -4.02 -12.01
N ASP A 254 -2.53 -3.80 -12.53
CA ASP A 254 -2.74 -2.77 -13.56
C ASP A 254 -2.52 -1.37 -12.99
N ILE A 255 -1.62 -0.60 -13.63
CA ILE A 255 -1.23 0.73 -13.17
C ILE A 255 -2.46 1.65 -13.11
N LYS A 256 -2.65 2.30 -11.96
CA LYS A 256 -3.81 3.16 -11.67
C LYS A 256 -3.65 4.60 -12.18
N THR A 257 -3.42 4.80 -13.47
CA THR A 257 -3.29 6.13 -14.10
C THR A 257 -4.62 6.85 -14.33
N HIS A 258 -5.75 6.14 -14.28
CA HIS A 258 -7.08 6.70 -14.55
C HIS A 258 -7.63 7.62 -13.44
N LYS A 259 -7.02 7.61 -12.24
CA LYS A 259 -7.46 8.44 -11.11
C LYS A 259 -6.63 9.72 -11.03
N GLN A 260 -7.32 10.85 -11.01
CA GLN A 260 -6.70 12.16 -10.85
C GLN A 260 -6.05 12.30 -9.46
N ILE A 261 -4.90 12.98 -9.39
CA ILE A 261 -4.20 13.27 -8.13
C ILE A 261 -5.09 14.01 -7.15
N GLU A 262 -5.90 14.96 -7.64
CA GLU A 262 -6.88 15.68 -6.83
C GLU A 262 -7.83 14.74 -6.08
N SER A 263 -8.25 13.62 -6.70
CA SER A 263 -9.16 12.66 -6.07
C SER A 263 -8.49 11.91 -4.92
N TYR A 264 -7.21 11.55 -5.06
CA TYR A 264 -6.45 10.97 -3.96
C TYR A 264 -6.28 11.97 -2.82
N TYR A 265 -5.95 13.23 -3.14
CA TYR A 265 -5.76 14.29 -2.15
C TYR A 265 -7.04 14.60 -1.38
N LYS A 266 -8.16 14.83 -2.07
CA LYS A 266 -9.49 15.08 -1.45
C LYS A 266 -9.89 13.95 -0.51
N LEU A 267 -9.69 12.69 -0.91
CA LEU A 267 -9.98 11.54 -0.05
C LEU A 267 -9.05 11.50 1.17
N ASP A 268 -7.77 11.80 1.02
CA ASP A 268 -6.82 11.88 2.14
C ASP A 268 -7.23 12.98 3.14
N GLN A 269 -7.60 14.16 2.66
CA GLN A 269 -8.08 15.26 3.49
C GLN A 269 -9.39 14.90 4.21
N ALA A 270 -10.33 14.20 3.57
CA ALA A 270 -11.55 13.73 4.21
C ALA A 270 -11.24 12.72 5.35
N ILE A 271 -10.31 11.80 5.11
CA ILE A 271 -9.85 10.83 6.12
C ILE A 271 -9.22 11.57 7.32
N LEU A 272 -8.33 12.53 7.04
CA LEU A 272 -7.64 13.32 8.06
C LEU A 272 -8.59 14.18 8.89
N THR A 273 -9.54 14.84 8.23
CA THR A 273 -10.56 15.66 8.88
C THR A 273 -11.35 14.83 9.87
N HIS A 274 -11.85 13.67 9.44
CA HIS A 274 -12.58 12.77 10.33
C HIS A 274 -11.70 12.16 11.44
N ALA A 275 -10.43 11.88 11.14
CA ALA A 275 -9.51 11.30 12.12
C ALA A 275 -9.09 12.28 13.22
N ARG A 276 -9.11 13.60 12.97
CA ARG A 276 -8.68 14.63 13.92
C ARG A 276 -9.48 14.62 15.23
N ASP A 277 -10.77 14.29 15.16
CA ASP A 277 -11.69 14.35 16.30
C ASP A 277 -11.69 13.07 17.15
N LEU A 278 -10.82 12.10 16.82
CA LEU A 278 -10.78 10.79 17.44
C LEU A 278 -9.50 10.57 18.26
N ALA A 279 -9.61 9.81 19.35
CA ALA A 279 -8.45 9.30 20.08
C ALA A 279 -7.83 8.11 19.32
N TRP A 280 -6.52 8.17 19.09
CA TRP A 280 -5.77 7.15 18.37
C TRP A 280 -4.70 6.50 19.22
N GLN A 281 -4.63 5.17 19.14
CA GLN A 281 -3.45 4.41 19.53
C GLN A 281 -2.57 4.15 18.30
N PRO A 282 -1.24 4.30 18.42
CA PRO A 282 -0.31 3.94 17.35
C PRO A 282 -0.55 2.53 16.85
N CYS A 283 -0.42 2.31 15.53
CA CYS A 283 -0.64 0.99 14.93
C CYS A 283 0.35 -0.08 15.42
N GLN A 284 1.48 0.34 15.99
CA GLN A 284 2.51 -0.53 16.57
C GLN A 284 1.97 -1.28 17.80
N ASP A 285 1.12 -0.61 18.58
CA ASP A 285 0.59 -1.10 19.86
C ASP A 285 -0.74 -1.87 19.70
N ARG A 286 -1.30 -1.88 18.48
CA ARG A 286 -2.56 -2.57 18.19
C ARG A 286 -2.37 -4.08 18.17
N GLY A 287 -3.24 -4.79 18.88
CA GLY A 287 -3.37 -6.25 18.83
C GLY A 287 -2.39 -7.04 19.72
N ILE A 288 -1.62 -6.37 20.60
CA ILE A 288 -0.66 -7.04 21.50
C ILE A 288 -1.22 -7.21 22.94
N ASN A 289 -2.23 -6.42 23.33
CA ASN A 289 -2.75 -6.36 24.70
C ASN A 289 -4.19 -6.89 24.87
N ARG A 290 -4.57 -7.97 24.19
CA ARG A 290 -5.82 -8.70 24.47
C ARG A 290 -5.63 -10.19 24.36
#